data_AF-A0A836W4T3-F1
#
_entry.id   AF-A0A836W4T3-F1
#
_cell.length_a   1.000
_cell.length_b   1.000
_cell.length_c   1.000
_cell.angle_alpha   90.00
_cell.angle_beta   90.00
_cell.angle_gamma   90.00
#
_symmetry.space_group_name_H-M   'P 1'
#
loop_
_entity.id
_entity.type
_entity.pdbx_description
1 polymer ?
#
loop_
_entity_poly.entity_id
_entity_poly.type
_entity_poly.pdbx_seq_one_letter_code
_entity_poly.pdbx_strand_id
1 'polypeptide(L)'
;MQTVYQEFKQKLSYILEHPTVRALIILFSITVTAAVLVEIFESRYNNQFQNIWDSVWWVLVTITTVGYGDKIPVTPAGKVLGILVMMVGIAALSVVTATLSSVLVTRKIREGKGLQELKLKDHILLCGWNEQAQEILTTFEQEGHTKDTIVLINQLAEENVTDILARYPLLKVKFVRGDFTREGILNRANAQNAKAAIIVPDESVLSGKPGDERTILATLSL
;
A
#
# COMPACT_ATOMS: atom_id res chain seq x y z
N MET A 1 31.31 -10.49 6.49
CA MET A 1 30.95 -9.34 7.36
C MET A 1 30.94 -8.01 6.59
N GLN A 2 31.92 -7.73 5.71
CA GLN A 2 31.95 -6.51 4.89
C GLN A 2 30.82 -6.42 3.84
N THR A 3 30.41 -7.53 3.22
CA THR A 3 29.34 -7.55 2.21
C THR A 3 27.97 -7.22 2.79
N VAL A 4 27.64 -7.77 3.96
CA VAL A 4 26.40 -7.48 4.71
C VAL A 4 26.33 -6.01 5.12
N TYR A 5 27.46 -5.42 5.50
CA TYR A 5 27.54 -4.01 5.84
C TYR A 5 27.30 -3.10 4.62
N GLN A 6 27.82 -3.45 3.44
CA GLN A 6 27.60 -2.68 2.22
C GLN A 6 26.16 -2.79 1.72
N GLU A 7 25.56 -3.97 1.73
CA GLU A 7 24.14 -4.14 1.40
C GLU A 7 23.24 -3.38 2.38
N PHE A 8 23.52 -3.44 3.68
CA PHE A 8 22.79 -2.66 4.68
C PHE A 8 22.92 -1.16 4.44
N LYS A 9 24.14 -0.66 4.15
CA LYS A 9 24.41 0.76 3.89
C LYS A 9 23.70 1.25 2.63
N GLN A 10 23.67 0.44 1.57
CA GLN A 10 23.00 0.76 0.31
C GLN A 10 21.47 0.75 0.45
N LYS A 11 20.92 -0.21 1.21
CA LYS A 11 19.49 -0.26 1.52
C LYS A 11 19.07 0.90 2.43
N LEU A 12 19.93 1.26 3.37
CA LEU A 12 19.72 2.39 4.28
C LEU A 12 19.78 3.73 3.54
N SER A 13 20.74 3.96 2.64
CA SER A 13 20.81 5.18 1.83
C SER A 13 19.60 5.31 0.91
N TYR A 14 19.17 4.21 0.28
CA TYR A 14 17.96 4.19 -0.55
C TYR A 14 16.69 4.55 0.25
N ILE A 15 16.55 4.02 1.46
CA ILE A 15 15.43 4.36 2.36
C ILE A 15 15.50 5.83 2.81
N LEU A 16 16.70 6.35 3.10
CA LEU A 16 16.91 7.75 3.50
C LEU A 16 16.68 8.75 2.36
N GLU A 17 16.85 8.34 1.11
CA GLU A 17 16.62 9.16 -0.08
C GLU A 17 15.13 9.27 -0.46
N HIS A 18 14.25 8.42 0.08
CA HIS A 18 12.82 8.57 -0.15
C HIS A 18 12.30 9.91 0.41
N PRO A 19 11.59 10.73 -0.38
CA PRO A 19 11.17 12.07 0.03
C PRO A 19 10.28 12.07 1.27
N THR A 20 9.49 11.02 1.47
CA THR A 20 8.63 10.83 2.65
C THR A 20 9.43 10.51 3.91
N VAL A 21 10.38 9.58 3.81
CA VAL A 21 11.27 9.21 4.93
C VAL A 21 12.14 10.39 5.33
N ARG A 22 12.69 11.12 4.34
CA ARG A 22 13.44 12.35 4.57
C ARG A 22 12.61 13.41 5.28
N ALA A 23 11.36 13.62 4.88
CA ALA A 23 10.45 14.55 5.55
C ALA A 23 10.19 14.13 7.01
N LEU A 24 9.95 12.84 7.27
CA LEU A 24 9.75 12.33 8.64
C LEU A 24 11.00 12.53 9.53
N ILE A 25 12.19 12.30 8.99
CA ILE A 25 13.46 12.50 9.73
C ILE A 25 13.67 13.99 10.05
N ILE A 26 13.38 14.88 9.11
CA ILE A 26 13.46 16.34 9.33
C ILE A 26 12.47 16.75 10.42
N LEU A 27 11.22 16.30 10.34
CA LEU A 27 10.19 16.58 11.34
C LEU A 27 10.57 16.07 12.74
N PHE A 28 11.10 14.84 12.82
CA PHE A 28 11.62 14.27 14.06
C PHE A 28 12.77 15.11 14.64
N SER A 29 13.72 15.51 13.79
CA SER A 29 14.86 16.34 14.20
C SER A 29 14.42 17.72 14.70
N ILE A 30 13.43 18.35 14.05
CA ILE A 30 12.85 19.63 14.49
C ILE A 30 12.15 19.46 15.85
N THR A 31 11.41 18.36 16.04
CA THR A 31 10.70 18.06 17.29
C THR A 31 11.67 17.91 18.46
N VAL A 32 12.75 17.15 18.28
CA VAL A 32 13.79 16.97 19.30
C VAL A 32 14.48 18.31 19.61
N THR A 33 14.80 19.08 18.57
CA THR A 33 15.42 20.41 18.75
C THR A 33 14.49 21.35 19.52
N ALA A 34 13.20 21.37 19.20
CA ALA A 34 12.20 22.18 19.92
C ALA A 34 12.08 21.76 21.39
N ALA A 35 12.12 20.46 21.70
CA ALA A 35 12.09 19.97 23.08
C ALA A 35 13.32 20.43 23.89
N VAL A 36 14.50 20.42 23.28
CA VAL A 36 15.72 20.93 23.95
C VAL A 36 15.65 22.45 24.14
N LEU A 37 15.17 23.20 23.13
CA LEU A 37 15.08 24.65 23.20
C LEU A 37 14.06 25.12 24.23
N VAL A 38 12.89 24.48 24.31
CA VAL A 38 11.87 24.85 25.30
C VAL A 38 12.35 24.53 26.71
N GLU A 39 13.08 23.43 26.92
CA GLU A 39 13.73 23.13 28.20
C GLU A 39 14.71 24.25 28.59
N ILE A 40 15.58 24.69 27.68
CA ILE A 40 16.55 25.77 27.95
C ILE A 40 15.84 27.08 28.32
N PHE A 41 14.74 27.41 27.65
CA PHE A 41 14.02 28.66 27.90
C PHE A 41 13.10 28.61 29.12
N GLU A 42 12.51 27.46 29.46
CA GLU A 42 11.48 27.37 30.49
C GLU A 42 11.99 26.78 31.82
N SER A 43 12.95 25.86 31.81
CA SER A 43 13.39 25.10 33.00
C SER A 43 13.85 25.98 34.18
N ARG A 44 14.36 27.20 33.89
CA ARG A 44 14.80 28.16 34.92
C ARG A 44 13.72 29.10 35.45
N TYR A 45 12.63 29.27 34.71
CA TYR A 45 11.61 30.31 34.97
C TYR A 45 10.22 29.73 35.22
N ASN A 46 10.01 28.45 34.92
CA ASN A 46 8.71 27.80 34.92
C ASN A 46 8.76 26.47 35.66
N ASN A 47 8.10 26.41 36.81
CA ASN A 47 8.05 25.20 37.65
C ASN A 47 7.29 24.02 36.99
N GLN A 48 6.64 24.23 35.85
CA GLN A 48 5.98 23.19 35.05
C GLN A 48 6.95 22.37 34.19
N PHE A 49 8.16 22.87 33.96
CA PHE A 49 9.21 22.21 33.16
C PHE A 49 10.38 21.86 34.09
N GLN A 50 10.31 20.71 34.76
CA GLN A 50 11.32 20.31 35.75
C GLN A 50 12.38 19.38 35.17
N ASN A 51 12.06 18.72 34.06
CA ASN A 51 12.97 17.82 33.37
C ASN A 51 12.68 17.81 31.86
N ILE A 52 13.62 17.27 31.09
CA ILE A 52 13.51 17.17 29.62
C ILE A 52 12.26 16.40 29.15
N TRP A 53 11.72 15.48 29.95
CA TRP A 53 10.51 14.73 29.58
C TRP A 53 9.27 15.61 29.60
N ASP A 54 9.21 16.63 30.47
CA ASP A 54 8.15 17.64 30.48
C ASP A 54 8.14 18.44 29.17
N SER A 55 9.33 18.79 28.68
CA SER A 55 9.53 19.46 27.40
C SER A 55 9.15 18.59 26.21
N VAL A 56 9.58 17.33 26.19
CA VAL A 56 9.19 16.35 25.15
C VAL A 56 7.67 16.13 25.14
N TRP A 57 7.07 15.96 26.32
CA TRP A 57 5.63 15.81 26.49
C TRP A 57 4.88 17.01 25.90
N TRP A 58 5.27 18.22 26.26
CA TRP A 58 4.63 19.43 25.77
C TRP A 58 4.73 19.57 24.25
N VAL A 59 5.90 19.31 23.67
CA VAL A 59 6.09 19.36 22.21
C VAL A 59 5.21 18.33 21.52
N LEU A 60 5.16 17.09 22.01
CA LEU A 60 4.33 16.03 21.43
C LEU A 60 2.84 16.41 21.47
N VAL A 61 2.32 16.80 22.63
CA VAL A 61 0.93 17.21 22.83
C VAL A 61 0.56 18.40 21.95
N THR A 62 1.50 19.32 21.70
CA THR A 62 1.30 20.48 20.83
C THR A 62 1.29 20.09 19.35
N ILE A 63 2.26 19.28 18.89
CA ILE A 63 2.35 18.82 17.49
C ILE A 63 1.15 17.95 17.12
N THR A 64 0.68 17.11 18.03
CA THR A 64 -0.53 16.29 17.82
C THR A 64 -1.82 17.08 17.97
N THR A 65 -1.76 18.39 18.23
CA THR A 65 -2.90 19.29 18.41
C THR A 65 -3.83 18.92 19.57
N VAL A 66 -3.34 18.14 20.55
CA VAL A 66 -4.14 17.70 21.71
C VAL A 66 -4.29 18.84 22.72
N GLY A 67 -3.18 19.51 23.06
CA GLY A 67 -3.19 20.74 23.85
C GLY A 67 -3.84 20.63 25.25
N TYR A 68 -3.39 19.69 26.09
CA TYR A 68 -3.95 19.53 27.45
C TYR A 68 -3.88 20.79 28.33
N GLY A 69 -2.91 21.69 28.07
CA GLY A 69 -2.72 22.91 28.85
C GLY A 69 -2.11 22.69 30.24
N ASP A 70 -1.59 21.49 30.52
CA ASP A 70 -0.92 21.13 31.77
C ASP A 70 0.47 21.77 31.90
N LYS A 71 1.13 22.01 30.75
CA LYS A 71 2.41 22.70 30.64
C LYS A 71 2.32 23.77 29.58
N ILE A 72 2.74 24.98 29.89
CA ILE A 72 2.61 26.13 28.98
C ILE A 72 3.87 26.98 29.09
N PRO A 73 4.60 27.23 27.98
CA PRO A 73 5.72 28.14 27.99
C PRO A 73 5.27 29.56 28.37
N VAL A 74 5.90 30.13 29.41
CA VAL A 74 5.57 31.47 29.92
C VAL A 74 6.57 32.52 29.45
N THR A 75 7.79 32.13 29.09
CA THR A 75 8.83 33.07 28.64
C THR A 75 8.54 33.61 27.25
N PRO A 76 8.96 34.85 26.93
CA PRO A 76 8.80 35.40 25.58
C PRO A 76 9.42 34.51 24.50
N ALA A 77 10.63 33.98 24.76
CA ALA A 77 11.31 33.06 23.85
C ALA A 77 10.56 31.73 23.69
N GLY A 78 10.08 31.14 24.79
CA GLY A 78 9.25 29.93 24.78
C GLY A 78 7.94 30.10 24.01
N LYS A 79 7.29 31.27 24.11
CA LYS A 79 6.08 31.59 23.33
C LYS A 79 6.35 31.69 21.83
N VAL A 80 7.43 32.36 21.43
CA VAL A 80 7.84 32.43 20.02
C VAL A 80 8.14 31.03 19.47
N LEU A 81 8.87 30.22 20.24
CA LEU A 81 9.13 28.82 19.89
C LEU A 81 7.82 28.03 19.76
N GLY A 82 6.85 28.23 20.66
CA GLY A 82 5.56 27.57 20.60
C GLY A 82 4.77 27.89 19.34
N ILE A 83 4.79 29.14 18.88
CA ILE A 83 4.16 29.51 17.59
C ILE A 83 4.80 28.73 16.44
N LEU A 84 6.13 28.61 16.42
CA LEU A 84 6.84 27.83 15.39
C LEU A 84 6.49 26.33 15.47
N VAL A 85 6.45 25.76 16.68
CA VAL A 85 6.08 24.36 16.90
C VAL A 85 4.65 24.08 16.44
N MET A 86 3.70 24.97 16.69
CA MET A 86 2.31 24.82 16.21
C MET A 86 2.23 24.81 14.68
N MET A 87 2.94 25.71 14.00
CA MET A 87 2.99 25.73 12.52
C MET A 87 3.61 24.45 11.95
N VAL A 88 4.73 24.00 12.54
CA VAL A 88 5.38 22.74 12.14
C VAL A 88 4.48 21.55 12.42
N GLY A 89 3.75 21.55 13.54
CA GLY A 89 2.85 20.46 13.91
C GLY A 89 1.74 20.22 12.89
N ILE A 90 1.10 21.30 12.42
CA ILE A 90 0.08 21.22 11.37
C ILE A 90 0.68 20.69 10.05
N ALA A 91 1.86 21.18 9.66
CA ALA A 91 2.56 20.69 8.47
C ALA A 91 2.92 19.19 8.60
N ALA A 92 3.39 18.77 9.78
CA ALA A 92 3.75 17.38 10.06
C ALA A 92 2.55 16.45 9.94
N LEU A 93 1.43 16.80 10.59
CA LEU A 93 0.20 16.02 10.56
C LEU A 93 -0.35 15.91 9.13
N SER A 94 -0.22 16.96 8.32
CA SER A 94 -0.62 16.96 6.92
C SER A 94 0.19 15.97 6.08
N VAL A 95 1.52 15.93 6.25
CA VAL A 95 2.40 14.99 5.54
C VAL A 95 2.09 13.54 5.91
N VAL A 96 1.91 13.25 7.21
CA VAL A 96 1.56 11.90 7.68
C VAL A 96 0.21 11.47 7.11
N THR A 97 -0.79 12.34 7.13
CA THR A 97 -2.13 12.04 6.60
C THR A 97 -2.11 11.83 5.09
N ALA A 98 -1.39 12.68 4.35
CA ALA A 98 -1.26 12.57 2.89
C ALA A 98 -0.53 11.29 2.47
N THR A 99 0.54 10.93 3.16
CA THR A 99 1.30 9.71 2.87
C THR A 99 0.48 8.45 3.16
N LEU A 100 -0.22 8.39 4.28
CA LEU A 100 -1.11 7.28 4.60
C LEU A 100 -2.23 7.15 3.56
N SER A 101 -2.87 8.26 3.21
CA SER A 101 -3.91 8.30 2.17
C SER A 101 -3.37 7.83 0.83
N SER A 102 -2.19 8.30 0.42
CA SER A 102 -1.56 7.89 -0.84
C SER A 102 -1.29 6.39 -0.89
N VAL A 103 -0.80 5.79 0.20
CA VAL A 103 -0.56 4.34 0.28
C VAL A 103 -1.86 3.56 0.14
N LEU A 104 -2.92 3.97 0.84
CA LEU A 104 -4.21 3.31 0.79
C LEU A 104 -4.86 3.43 -0.60
N VAL A 105 -4.85 4.64 -1.18
CA VAL A 105 -5.38 4.90 -2.52
C VAL A 105 -4.59 4.11 -3.57
N THR A 106 -3.26 4.13 -3.50
CA THR A 106 -2.40 3.36 -4.43
C THR A 106 -2.68 1.87 -4.33
N ARG A 107 -2.86 1.35 -3.11
CA ARG A 107 -3.23 -0.06 -2.90
C ARG A 107 -4.59 -0.38 -3.52
N LYS A 108 -5.59 0.48 -3.31
CA LYS A 108 -6.94 0.29 -3.87
C LYS A 108 -6.96 0.35 -5.40
N ILE A 109 -6.21 1.27 -6.00
CA ILE A 109 -6.04 1.37 -7.46
C ILE A 109 -5.35 0.11 -8.01
N ARG A 110 -4.30 -0.38 -7.34
CA ARG A 110 -3.59 -1.60 -7.76
C ARG A 110 -4.47 -2.85 -7.66
N GLU A 111 -5.33 -2.92 -6.66
CA GLU A 111 -6.36 -3.96 -6.52
C GLU A 111 -7.34 -3.96 -7.71
N GLY A 112 -7.92 -2.80 -8.05
CA GLY A 112 -8.84 -2.68 -9.20
C GLY A 112 -8.19 -3.00 -10.55
N LYS A 113 -6.92 -2.59 -10.73
CA LYS A 113 -6.16 -2.84 -11.96
C LYS A 113 -5.62 -4.27 -12.11
N GLY A 114 -5.86 -5.15 -11.14
CA GLY A 114 -5.28 -6.50 -11.11
C GLY A 114 -3.76 -6.51 -11.09
N LEU A 115 -3.13 -5.49 -10.49
CA LEU A 115 -1.67 -5.37 -10.41
C LEU A 115 -1.10 -5.98 -9.12
N GLN A 116 -1.97 -6.44 -8.22
CA GLN A 116 -1.56 -7.02 -6.94
C GLN A 116 -1.00 -8.43 -7.09
N GLU A 117 -0.08 -8.80 -6.20
CA GLU A 117 0.32 -10.19 -5.95
C GLU A 117 -0.67 -10.85 -5.00
N LEU A 118 -1.22 -11.99 -5.40
CA LEU A 118 -2.15 -12.77 -4.61
C LEU A 118 -1.40 -13.81 -3.78
N LYS A 119 -1.84 -14.02 -2.54
CA LYS A 119 -1.30 -15.04 -1.63
C LYS A 119 -2.41 -16.01 -1.21
N LEU A 120 -3.07 -16.58 -2.20
CA LEU A 120 -4.24 -17.45 -2.03
C LEU A 120 -3.82 -18.93 -2.08
N LYS A 121 -4.56 -19.82 -1.44
CA LYS A 121 -4.42 -21.28 -1.56
C LYS A 121 -5.76 -21.86 -1.93
N ASP A 122 -5.76 -23.01 -2.60
CA ASP A 122 -6.97 -23.76 -2.98
C ASP A 122 -7.92 -22.95 -3.90
N HIS A 123 -7.38 -22.03 -4.69
CA HIS A 123 -8.14 -21.23 -5.66
C HIS A 123 -8.11 -21.84 -7.06
N ILE A 124 -9.06 -21.45 -7.91
CA ILE A 124 -9.14 -21.86 -9.32
C ILE A 124 -8.60 -20.71 -10.16
N LEU A 125 -7.68 -21.01 -11.08
CA LEU A 125 -7.25 -20.06 -12.10
C LEU A 125 -8.16 -20.15 -13.32
N LEU A 126 -8.60 -19.01 -13.85
CA LEU A 126 -9.24 -18.91 -15.16
C LEU A 126 -8.39 -17.97 -16.03
N CYS A 127 -7.65 -18.56 -16.97
CA CYS A 127 -6.70 -17.88 -17.84
C CYS A 127 -7.34 -17.59 -19.19
N GLY A 128 -7.27 -16.34 -19.63
CA GLY A 128 -7.90 -15.85 -20.85
C GLY A 128 -9.33 -15.37 -20.63
N TRP A 129 -9.90 -14.75 -21.67
CA TRP A 129 -11.27 -14.24 -21.66
C TRP A 129 -11.91 -14.33 -23.04
N ASN A 130 -13.09 -14.96 -23.09
CA ASN A 130 -13.98 -15.05 -24.25
C ASN A 130 -15.41 -15.40 -23.77
N GLU A 131 -16.33 -15.68 -24.69
CA GLU A 131 -17.70 -16.07 -24.34
C GLU A 131 -17.78 -17.33 -23.46
N GLN A 132 -16.88 -18.30 -23.65
CA GLN A 132 -16.84 -19.53 -22.86
C GLN A 132 -16.46 -19.26 -21.40
N ALA A 133 -15.52 -18.34 -21.16
CA ALA A 133 -15.18 -17.92 -19.79
C ALA A 133 -16.38 -17.30 -19.05
N GLN A 134 -17.21 -16.53 -19.75
CA GLN A 134 -18.44 -15.97 -19.17
C GLN A 134 -19.46 -17.04 -18.83
N GLU A 135 -19.62 -18.03 -19.70
CA GLU A 135 -20.51 -19.17 -19.45
C GLU A 135 -20.06 -19.94 -18.22
N ILE A 136 -18.76 -20.23 -18.10
CA ILE A 136 -18.17 -20.89 -16.92
C ILE A 136 -18.50 -20.12 -15.64
N LEU A 137 -18.24 -18.80 -15.58
CA LEU A 137 -18.56 -18.02 -14.38
C LEU A 137 -20.06 -18.06 -14.05
N THR A 138 -20.91 -18.03 -15.06
CA THR A 138 -22.37 -18.10 -14.89
C THR A 138 -22.79 -19.45 -14.30
N THR A 139 -22.22 -20.56 -14.79
CA THR A 139 -22.45 -21.90 -14.26
C THR A 139 -21.96 -22.03 -12.81
N PHE A 140 -20.77 -21.50 -12.50
CA PHE A 140 -20.22 -21.52 -11.13
C PHE A 140 -21.12 -20.78 -10.13
N GLU A 141 -21.74 -19.67 -10.53
CA GLU A 141 -22.69 -18.94 -9.70
C GLU A 141 -24.00 -19.75 -9.50
N GLN A 142 -24.53 -20.34 -10.57
CA GLN A 142 -25.79 -21.11 -10.56
C GLN A 142 -25.68 -22.43 -9.78
N GLU A 143 -24.56 -23.13 -9.89
CA GLU A 143 -24.29 -24.40 -9.19
C GLU A 143 -23.92 -24.21 -7.71
N GLY A 144 -23.80 -22.95 -7.25
CA GLY A 144 -23.55 -22.65 -5.84
C GLY A 144 -22.09 -22.82 -5.42
N HIS A 145 -21.14 -22.79 -6.35
CA HIS A 145 -19.69 -22.78 -6.09
C HIS A 145 -19.18 -21.43 -5.52
N THR A 146 -19.94 -20.83 -4.59
CA THR A 146 -19.66 -19.51 -3.98
C THR A 146 -18.51 -19.53 -2.97
N LYS A 147 -18.02 -20.71 -2.60
CA LYS A 147 -16.90 -20.87 -1.65
C LYS A 147 -15.53 -20.76 -2.31
N ASP A 148 -15.41 -21.23 -3.55
CA ASP A 148 -14.13 -21.27 -4.25
C ASP A 148 -13.76 -19.85 -4.73
N THR A 149 -12.49 -19.48 -4.54
CA THR A 149 -11.99 -18.20 -5.05
C THR A 149 -11.51 -18.41 -6.49
N ILE A 150 -12.03 -17.61 -7.42
CA ILE A 150 -11.65 -17.67 -8.83
C ILE A 150 -10.70 -16.51 -9.12
N VAL A 151 -9.52 -16.82 -9.66
CA VAL A 151 -8.52 -15.83 -10.08
C VAL A 151 -8.54 -15.73 -11.59
N LEU A 152 -9.09 -14.63 -12.11
CA LEU A 152 -9.09 -14.29 -13.53
C LEU A 152 -7.74 -13.70 -13.94
N ILE A 153 -7.12 -14.28 -14.97
CA ILE A 153 -5.89 -13.76 -15.57
C ILE A 153 -6.15 -13.42 -17.04
N ASN A 154 -6.23 -12.13 -17.36
CA ASN A 154 -6.40 -11.66 -18.73
C ASN A 154 -5.87 -10.23 -18.90
N GLN A 155 -5.99 -9.67 -20.12
CA GLN A 155 -5.44 -8.36 -20.47
C GLN A 155 -6.51 -7.27 -20.63
N LEU A 156 -7.75 -7.53 -20.19
CA LEU A 156 -8.86 -6.58 -20.26
C LEU A 156 -8.53 -5.23 -19.59
N ALA A 157 -9.23 -4.19 -20.06
CA ALA A 157 -9.21 -2.88 -19.41
C ALA A 157 -9.96 -2.92 -18.07
N GLU A 158 -9.60 -1.99 -17.17
CA GLU A 158 -10.17 -1.91 -15.81
C GLU A 158 -11.69 -1.75 -15.80
N GLU A 159 -12.25 -1.05 -16.80
CA GLU A 159 -13.69 -0.88 -16.99
C GLU A 159 -14.39 -2.24 -17.19
N ASN A 160 -13.93 -3.04 -18.16
CA ASN A 160 -14.50 -4.37 -18.44
C ASN A 160 -14.38 -5.32 -17.24
N VAL A 161 -13.28 -5.24 -16.48
CA VAL A 161 -13.11 -6.05 -15.27
C VAL A 161 -14.14 -5.65 -14.21
N THR A 162 -14.39 -4.35 -14.05
CA THR A 162 -15.38 -3.84 -13.11
C THR A 162 -16.77 -4.32 -13.48
N ASP A 163 -17.12 -4.35 -14.77
CA ASP A 163 -18.39 -4.87 -15.27
C ASP A 163 -18.56 -6.36 -14.94
N ILE A 164 -17.49 -7.16 -15.11
CA ILE A 164 -17.50 -8.60 -14.77
C ILE A 164 -17.72 -8.79 -13.27
N LEU A 165 -16.97 -8.06 -12.43
CA LEU A 165 -17.10 -8.15 -10.97
C LEU A 165 -18.48 -7.69 -10.48
N ALA A 166 -19.10 -6.71 -11.15
CA ALA A 166 -20.45 -6.25 -10.85
C ALA A 166 -21.53 -7.24 -11.28
N ARG A 167 -21.28 -8.01 -12.36
CA ARG A 167 -22.21 -9.02 -12.89
C ARG A 167 -22.32 -10.26 -12.01
N TYR A 168 -21.25 -10.64 -11.32
CA TYR A 168 -21.18 -11.85 -10.49
C TYR A 168 -20.88 -11.53 -9.01
N PRO A 169 -21.76 -10.79 -8.29
CA PRO A 169 -21.48 -10.31 -6.94
C PRO A 169 -21.42 -11.42 -5.88
N LEU A 170 -21.98 -12.60 -6.17
CA LEU A 170 -21.97 -13.75 -5.24
C LEU A 170 -20.67 -14.56 -5.32
N LEU A 171 -19.91 -14.42 -6.41
CA LEU A 171 -18.64 -15.12 -6.59
C LEU A 171 -17.47 -14.33 -6.01
N LYS A 172 -16.52 -15.05 -5.41
CA LYS A 172 -15.26 -14.46 -4.95
C LYS A 172 -14.26 -14.41 -6.09
N VAL A 173 -14.47 -13.46 -6.99
CA VAL A 173 -13.58 -13.25 -8.13
C VAL A 173 -12.45 -12.29 -7.77
N LYS A 174 -11.22 -12.68 -8.07
CA LYS A 174 -10.01 -11.86 -8.02
C LYS A 174 -9.45 -11.72 -9.42
N PHE A 175 -8.77 -10.61 -9.68
CA PHE A 175 -8.24 -10.31 -11.00
C PHE A 175 -6.74 -10.06 -10.95
N VAL A 176 -6.01 -10.65 -11.90
CA VAL A 176 -4.60 -10.38 -12.17
C VAL A 176 -4.47 -10.00 -13.63
N ARG A 177 -4.13 -8.74 -13.89
CA ARG A 177 -3.91 -8.25 -15.24
C ARG A 177 -2.57 -8.74 -15.76
N GLY A 178 -2.59 -9.38 -16.92
CA GLY A 178 -1.39 -9.79 -17.63
C GLY A 178 -1.61 -10.94 -18.60
N ASP A 179 -0.54 -11.24 -19.34
CA ASP A 179 -0.45 -12.39 -20.22
C ASP A 179 -0.12 -13.64 -19.38
N PHE A 180 -1.04 -14.59 -19.34
CA PHE A 180 -0.90 -15.83 -18.57
C PHE A 180 0.16 -16.78 -19.15
N THR A 181 0.73 -16.50 -20.32
CA THR A 181 1.92 -17.22 -20.84
C THR A 181 3.22 -16.81 -20.13
N ARG A 182 3.21 -15.72 -19.35
CA ARG A 182 4.40 -15.23 -18.64
C ARG A 182 4.41 -15.76 -17.21
N GLU A 183 5.50 -16.43 -16.83
CA GLU A 183 5.72 -16.96 -15.48
C GLU A 183 5.55 -15.89 -14.39
N GLY A 184 6.02 -14.66 -14.64
CA GLY A 184 5.85 -13.56 -13.69
C GLY A 184 4.37 -13.22 -13.39
N ILE A 185 3.46 -13.43 -14.33
CA ILE A 185 2.02 -13.22 -14.12
C ILE A 185 1.41 -14.40 -13.36
N LEU A 186 1.79 -15.63 -13.70
CA LEU A 186 1.36 -16.84 -13.00
C LEU A 186 1.81 -16.84 -11.54
N ASN A 187 3.04 -16.41 -11.26
CA ASN A 187 3.58 -16.24 -9.92
C ASN A 187 2.79 -15.17 -9.13
N ARG A 188 2.43 -14.04 -9.76
CA ARG A 188 1.58 -13.01 -9.14
C ARG A 188 0.17 -13.53 -8.83
N ALA A 189 -0.35 -14.45 -9.63
CA ALA A 189 -1.63 -15.13 -9.40
C ALA A 189 -1.53 -16.32 -8.43
N ASN A 190 -0.32 -16.61 -7.93
CA ASN A 190 0.00 -17.76 -7.10
C ASN A 190 -0.41 -19.11 -7.72
N ALA A 191 -0.09 -19.31 -9.00
CA ALA A 191 -0.47 -20.50 -9.75
C ALA A 191 0.00 -21.82 -9.12
N GLN A 192 1.15 -21.81 -8.46
CA GLN A 192 1.74 -22.98 -7.80
C GLN A 192 0.85 -23.59 -6.69
N ASN A 193 -0.05 -22.79 -6.10
CA ASN A 193 -0.95 -23.24 -5.03
C ASN A 193 -2.42 -23.28 -5.48
N ALA A 194 -2.66 -23.21 -6.79
CA ALA A 194 -4.01 -23.33 -7.35
C ALA A 194 -4.48 -24.79 -7.33
N LYS A 195 -5.75 -25.01 -7.03
CA LYS A 195 -6.40 -26.33 -7.04
C LYS A 195 -6.61 -26.83 -8.47
N ALA A 196 -6.93 -25.92 -9.38
CA ALA A 196 -7.18 -26.20 -10.78
C ALA A 196 -6.89 -24.95 -11.62
N ALA A 197 -6.56 -25.15 -12.89
CA ALA A 197 -6.43 -24.10 -13.88
C ALA A 197 -7.29 -24.42 -15.09
N ILE A 198 -8.13 -23.46 -15.47
CA ILE A 198 -8.94 -23.46 -16.68
C ILE A 198 -8.30 -22.46 -17.63
N ILE A 199 -7.97 -22.90 -18.84
CA ILE A 199 -7.36 -22.04 -19.86
C ILE A 199 -8.35 -21.97 -21.02
N VAL A 200 -8.73 -20.75 -21.38
CA VAL A 200 -9.56 -20.46 -22.55
C VAL A 200 -8.77 -19.61 -23.55
N PRO A 201 -9.12 -19.67 -24.85
CA PRO A 201 -8.62 -18.72 -25.82
C PRO A 201 -8.84 -17.28 -25.36
N ASP A 202 -7.80 -16.45 -25.47
CA ASP A 202 -7.84 -15.09 -24.95
C ASP A 202 -8.12 -14.07 -26.05
N GLU A 203 -9.38 -13.66 -26.13
CA GLU A 203 -9.85 -12.60 -27.04
C GLU A 203 -9.64 -11.20 -26.45
N SER A 204 -9.16 -11.08 -25.20
CA SER A 204 -8.86 -9.79 -24.59
C SER A 204 -7.65 -9.07 -25.21
N VAL A 205 -6.93 -9.75 -26.11
CA VAL A 205 -5.71 -9.25 -26.75
C VAL A 205 -6.01 -8.74 -28.16
N LEU A 206 -5.85 -7.43 -28.37
CA LEU A 206 -6.00 -6.76 -29.68
C LEU A 206 -4.98 -7.21 -30.76
N SER A 207 -4.08 -8.14 -30.45
CA SER A 207 -3.00 -8.59 -31.35
C SER A 207 -3.35 -9.93 -31.97
N GLY A 208 -3.54 -9.94 -33.30
CA GLY A 208 -3.96 -11.08 -34.13
C GLY A 208 -3.00 -12.26 -34.23
N LYS A 209 -2.49 -12.78 -33.11
CA LYS A 209 -1.92 -14.13 -33.03
C LYS A 209 -3.03 -15.11 -32.62
N PRO A 210 -3.14 -16.29 -33.26
CA PRO A 210 -4.17 -17.27 -32.95
C PRO A 210 -4.05 -17.75 -31.49
N GLY A 211 -5.19 -17.86 -30.81
CA GLY A 211 -5.28 -18.18 -29.38
C GLY A 211 -4.70 -19.55 -29.00
N ASP A 212 -4.71 -20.51 -29.93
CA ASP A 212 -4.34 -21.90 -29.68
C ASP A 212 -2.86 -22.09 -29.29
N GLU A 213 -1.94 -21.33 -29.89
CA GLU A 213 -0.51 -21.38 -29.54
C GLU A 213 -0.27 -20.94 -28.09
N ARG A 214 -1.01 -19.93 -27.63
CA ARG A 214 -0.89 -19.39 -26.26
C ARG A 214 -1.45 -20.36 -25.23
N THR A 215 -2.55 -21.02 -25.55
CA THR A 215 -3.15 -22.04 -24.69
C THR A 215 -2.15 -23.17 -24.44
N ILE A 216 -1.49 -23.68 -25.48
CA ILE A 216 -0.47 -24.74 -25.35
C ILE A 216 0.73 -24.30 -24.50
N LEU A 217 1.24 -23.09 -24.74
CA LEU A 217 2.38 -22.55 -23.97
C LEU A 217 2.05 -22.34 -22.49
N ALA A 218 0.82 -21.91 -22.20
CA ALA A 218 0.35 -21.74 -20.82
C ALA A 218 0.24 -23.09 -20.09
N THR A 219 -0.24 -24.15 -20.76
CA THR A 219 -0.30 -25.49 -20.18
C THR A 219 1.08 -26.03 -19.81
N LEU A 220 2.14 -25.67 -20.55
CA LEU A 220 3.52 -26.05 -20.24
C LEU A 220 4.16 -25.23 -19.10
N SER A 221 3.56 -24.10 -18.74
CA SER A 221 4.13 -23.14 -17.77
C SER A 221 3.48 -23.21 -16.38
N LEU A 222 2.37 -23.93 -16.27
CA LEU A 222 1.66 -24.23 -15.02
C LEU A 222 2.19 -25.53 -14.40
#